data_AF-M4ZGA1-F1
#
_entry.id   AF-M4ZGA1-F1
#
_cell.length_a   1.000
_cell.length_b   1.000
_cell.length_c   1.000
_cell.angle_alpha   90.00
_cell.angle_beta   90.00
_cell.angle_gamma   90.00
#
_symmetry.space_group_name_H-M   'P 1'
#
loop_
_entity.id
_entity.type
_entity.pdbx_description
1 polymer ?
#
loop_
_entity_poly.entity_id
_entity_poly.type
_entity_poly.pdbx_seq_one_letter_code
_entity_poly.pdbx_strand_id
1 'polypeptide(L)'
;MAAIASDLGVAGPALVSISLDGVEDVELSAARPGGRRVRQPEVILPVAKLAEMNGELAPKVQEQLDILWQTAGWIDGSPSFTSEAWAGYSDKQNYSIE
;
A
#
# COMPACT_ATOMS: atom_id res chain seq x y z
N MET A 1 -15.30 -5.86 -7.40
CA MET A 1 -14.91 -7.12 -6.73
C MET A 1 -15.71 -7.38 -5.46
N ALA A 2 -15.75 -6.48 -4.48
CA ALA A 2 -16.56 -6.64 -3.25
C ALA A 2 -18.04 -6.92 -3.50
N ALA A 3 -18.70 -6.12 -4.34
CA ALA A 3 -20.10 -6.32 -4.71
C ALA A 3 -20.34 -7.68 -5.40
N ILE A 4 -19.50 -8.03 -6.37
CA ILE A 4 -19.58 -9.31 -7.11
C ILE A 4 -19.45 -10.51 -6.17
N ALA A 5 -18.52 -10.47 -5.22
CA ALA A 5 -18.35 -11.55 -4.24
C ALA A 5 -19.52 -11.65 -3.26
N SER A 6 -20.12 -10.51 -2.90
CA SER A 6 -21.34 -10.47 -2.10
C SER A 6 -22.52 -11.13 -2.83
N ASP A 7 -22.71 -10.80 -4.12
CA ASP A 7 -23.78 -11.37 -4.94
C ASP A 7 -23.62 -12.88 -5.16
N LEU A 8 -22.38 -13.37 -5.14
CA LEU A 8 -22.04 -14.79 -5.25
C LEU A 8 -22.07 -15.54 -3.92
N GLY A 9 -22.38 -14.87 -2.79
CA GLY A 9 -22.40 -15.49 -1.46
C GLY A 9 -21.02 -15.91 -0.94
N VAL A 10 -19.95 -15.34 -1.50
CA VAL A 10 -18.55 -15.61 -1.12
C VAL A 10 -17.89 -14.43 -0.40
N ALA A 11 -18.69 -13.47 0.06
CA ALA A 11 -18.21 -12.40 0.95
C ALA A 11 -17.79 -13.01 2.29
N GLY A 12 -16.49 -12.99 2.57
CA GLY A 12 -15.89 -13.52 3.79
C GLY A 12 -14.46 -13.01 3.97
N PRO A 13 -13.63 -13.72 4.75
CA PRO A 13 -12.23 -13.38 4.90
C PRO A 13 -11.50 -13.38 3.55
N ALA A 14 -10.63 -12.40 3.35
CA ALA A 14 -9.89 -12.22 2.11
C ALA A 14 -8.41 -11.95 2.38
N LEU A 15 -7.60 -12.11 1.33
CA LEU A 15 -6.17 -11.81 1.34
C LEU A 15 -5.89 -10.69 0.34
N VAL A 16 -5.01 -9.78 0.73
CA VAL A 16 -4.52 -8.71 -0.14
C VAL A 16 -3.01 -8.89 -0.30
N SER A 17 -2.59 -9.06 -1.56
CA SER A 17 -1.20 -9.14 -1.95
C SER A 17 -0.87 -7.94 -2.83
N ILE A 18 0.30 -7.35 -2.61
CA ILE A 18 0.84 -6.28 -3.44
C ILE A 18 2.21 -6.76 -3.94
N SER A 19 2.34 -6.85 -5.26
CA SER A 19 3.60 -7.07 -5.94
C SER A 19 3.86 -5.89 -6.87
N LEU A 20 5.11 -5.47 -6.96
CA LEU A 20 5.56 -4.47 -7.91
C LEU A 20 6.56 -5.12 -8.85
N ASP A 21 6.22 -5.15 -10.13
CA ASP A 21 7.04 -5.70 -11.20
C ASP A 21 7.71 -4.59 -12.00
N GLY A 22 8.96 -4.80 -12.43
CA GLY A 22 9.72 -3.85 -13.25
C GLY A 22 10.20 -2.61 -12.48
N VAL A 23 10.52 -2.76 -11.20
CA VAL A 23 10.87 -1.64 -10.31
C VAL A 23 12.37 -1.37 -10.18
N GLU A 24 13.21 -1.95 -11.05
CA GLU A 24 14.66 -1.84 -10.96
C GLU A 24 15.17 -0.39 -10.98
N ASP A 25 14.49 0.48 -11.73
CA ASP A 25 14.85 1.88 -11.91
C ASP A 25 13.94 2.87 -11.15
N VAL A 26 12.99 2.34 -10.37
CA VAL A 26 12.06 3.16 -9.58
C VAL A 26 12.75 3.74 -8.35
N GLU A 27 12.47 5.02 -8.11
CA GLU A 27 12.89 5.76 -6.92
C GLU A 27 11.64 6.36 -6.25
N LEU A 28 11.53 6.15 -4.94
CA LEU A 28 10.49 6.77 -4.13
C LEU A 28 11.07 8.00 -3.44
N SER A 29 10.47 9.16 -3.67
CA SER A 29 10.98 10.46 -3.21
C SER A 29 10.08 11.09 -2.16
N ALA A 30 10.68 11.80 -1.19
CA ALA A 30 9.99 12.74 -0.32
C ALA A 30 10.65 14.13 -0.39
N ALA A 31 10.10 15.10 0.33
CA ALA A 31 10.60 16.48 0.34
C ALA A 31 12.05 16.62 0.87
N ARG A 32 12.55 15.63 1.61
CA ARG A 32 13.92 15.59 2.14
C ARG A 32 14.75 14.58 1.33
N PRO A 33 16.07 14.73 1.21
CA PRO A 33 16.91 13.68 0.64
C PRO A 33 16.95 12.45 1.57
N GLY A 34 16.99 11.24 1.01
CA GLY A 34 17.08 10.01 1.81
C GLY A 34 16.78 8.71 1.04
N GLY A 35 15.96 8.78 0.00
CA GLY A 35 15.60 7.62 -0.81
C GLY A 35 16.77 7.04 -1.63
N ARG A 36 16.59 5.79 -2.07
CA ARG A 36 17.45 5.10 -3.04
C ARG A 36 16.60 4.40 -4.08
N ARG A 37 17.20 4.17 -5.25
CA ARG A 37 16.64 3.29 -6.28
C ARG A 37 16.45 1.87 -5.73
N VAL A 38 15.30 1.25 -6.03
CA VAL A 38 14.93 -0.09 -5.54
C VAL A 38 15.88 -1.17 -6.06
N ARG A 39 16.33 -1.09 -7.32
CA ARG A 39 17.35 -1.97 -7.95
C ARG A 39 17.00 -3.46 -7.94
N GLN A 40 15.73 -3.80 -7.74
CA GLN A 40 15.22 -5.17 -7.82
C GLN A 40 14.17 -5.21 -8.93
N PRO A 41 14.15 -6.27 -9.76
CA PRO A 41 13.16 -6.40 -10.82
C PRO A 41 11.74 -6.60 -10.28
N GLU A 42 11.62 -7.12 -9.06
CA GLU A 42 10.34 -7.39 -8.41
C GLU A 42 10.44 -7.07 -6.91
N VAL A 43 9.38 -6.51 -6.34
CA VAL A 43 9.19 -6.37 -4.89
C VAL A 43 7.87 -7.02 -4.51
N ILE A 44 7.94 -8.08 -3.71
CA ILE A 44 6.78 -8.77 -3.15
C ILE A 44 6.61 -8.35 -1.71
N LEU A 45 5.46 -7.75 -1.37
CA LEU A 45 5.15 -7.32 -0.02
C LEU A 45 4.42 -8.42 0.77
N PRO A 46 4.51 -8.44 2.11
CA PRO A 46 3.80 -9.42 2.93
C PRO A 46 2.29 -9.39 2.68
N VAL A 47 1.61 -10.52 2.79
CA VAL A 47 0.15 -10.59 2.55
C VAL A 47 -0.62 -10.04 3.75
N ALA A 48 -1.54 -9.11 3.50
CA ALA A 48 -2.48 -8.61 4.50
C ALA A 48 -3.75 -9.48 4.55
N LYS A 49 -4.22 -9.76 5.76
CA LYS A 49 -5.47 -10.51 6.01
C LYS A 49 -6.62 -9.55 6.27
N LEU A 50 -7.70 -9.71 5.53
CA LEU A 50 -8.97 -9.03 5.76
C LEU A 50 -9.93 -10.01 6.44
N ALA A 51 -10.47 -9.62 7.60
CA ALA A 51 -11.53 -10.39 8.25
C ALA A 51 -12.82 -10.38 7.42
N GLU A 52 -13.09 -9.25 6.77
CA GLU A 52 -14.25 -9.04 5.90
C GLU A 52 -13.80 -8.28 4.64
N MET A 53 -14.29 -8.72 3.48
CA MET A 53 -13.87 -8.17 2.19
C MET A 53 -14.32 -6.72 1.93
N ASN A 54 -15.31 -6.25 2.70
CA ASN A 54 -15.85 -4.90 2.71
C ASN A 54 -15.35 -4.07 3.91
N GLY A 55 -14.40 -4.58 4.70
CA GLY A 55 -13.80 -3.85 5.81
C GLY A 55 -12.84 -2.73 5.34
N GLU A 56 -12.34 -1.95 6.30
CA GLU A 56 -11.39 -0.88 6.02
C GLU A 56 -10.04 -1.44 5.53
N LEU A 57 -9.75 -1.25 4.24
CA LEU A 57 -8.51 -1.72 3.61
C LEU A 57 -7.29 -0.91 4.07
N ALA A 58 -7.46 0.41 4.22
CA ALA A 58 -6.39 1.35 4.51
C ALA A 58 -5.48 0.94 5.69
N PRO A 59 -5.98 0.69 6.90
CA PRO A 59 -5.13 0.28 8.03
C PRO A 59 -4.51 -1.12 7.83
N LYS A 60 -5.05 -1.95 6.93
CA LYS A 60 -4.57 -3.31 6.68
C LYS A 60 -3.37 -3.37 5.76
N VAL A 61 -3.14 -2.33 4.95
CA VAL A 61 -2.01 -2.26 4.02
C VAL A 61 -0.87 -1.37 4.51
N GLN A 62 -1.00 -0.76 5.69
CA GLN A 62 0.01 0.16 6.23
C GLN A 62 1.40 -0.50 6.33
N GLU A 63 1.50 -1.69 6.93
CA GLU A 63 2.76 -2.42 7.05
C GLU A 63 3.41 -2.69 5.67
N GLN A 64 2.61 -3.06 4.67
CA GLN A 64 3.10 -3.29 3.32
C GLN A 64 3.71 -2.01 2.73
N LEU A 65 3.03 -0.87 2.90
CA LEU A 65 3.51 0.42 2.41
C LEU A 65 4.74 0.93 3.19
N ASP A 66 4.83 0.65 4.49
CA ASP A 66 6.02 0.94 5.29
C ASP A 66 7.22 0.12 4.81
N ILE A 67 7.03 -1.17 4.54
CA ILE A 67 8.09 -2.04 3.99
C ILE A 67 8.53 -1.53 2.62
N LEU A 68 7.59 -1.20 1.73
CA LEU A 68 7.91 -0.63 0.42
C LEU A 68 8.79 0.62 0.54
N TRP A 69 8.42 1.52 1.45
CA TRP A 69 9.16 2.75 1.71
C TRP A 69 10.59 2.45 2.21
N GLN A 70 10.72 1.52 3.15
CA GLN A 70 12.02 1.11 3.69
C GLN A 70 12.89 0.35 2.68
N THR A 71 12.28 -0.45 1.80
CA THR A 71 12.97 -1.08 0.67
C THR A 71 13.62 -0.02 -0.23
N ALA A 72 12.90 1.08 -0.48
CA ALA A 72 13.39 2.28 -1.17
C ALA A 72 14.36 3.13 -0.34
N GLY A 73 14.91 2.63 0.77
CA GLY A 73 16.04 3.20 1.50
C GLY A 73 15.69 4.19 2.60
N TRP A 74 14.41 4.41 2.84
CA TRP A 74 13.94 5.29 3.90
C TRP A 74 14.00 4.62 5.27
N ILE A 75 14.23 5.40 6.32
CA ILE A 75 14.35 4.88 7.70
C ILE A 75 13.01 4.90 8.45
N ASP A 76 12.06 5.68 7.95
CA ASP A 76 10.73 5.89 8.50
C ASP A 76 9.69 4.97 7.83
N GLY A 77 8.45 5.05 8.31
CA GLY A 77 7.30 4.43 7.65
C GLY A 77 6.80 5.25 6.46
N SER A 78 5.81 4.72 5.75
CA SER A 78 5.22 5.35 4.58
C SER A 78 4.65 6.73 4.91
N PRO A 79 4.89 7.76 4.07
CA PRO A 79 4.29 9.08 4.25
C PRO A 79 2.76 9.05 4.21
N SER A 80 2.17 8.00 3.64
CA SER A 80 0.72 7.79 3.54
C SER A 80 0.02 7.59 4.89
N PHE A 81 0.75 7.35 5.99
CA PHE A 81 0.17 7.09 7.32
C PHE A 81 0.76 7.95 8.44
N THR A 82 1.34 9.11 8.12
CA THR A 82 2.01 9.98 9.09
C THR A 82 1.13 10.49 10.24
N SER A 83 -0.19 10.57 10.04
CA SER A 83 -1.17 10.99 11.05
C SER A 83 -1.94 9.83 11.70
N GLU A 84 -1.37 8.61 11.70
CA GLU A 84 -2.01 7.37 12.17
C GLU A 84 -3.28 6.98 11.39
N ALA A 85 -3.54 7.66 10.28
CA ALA A 85 -4.65 7.44 9.37
C ALA A 85 -4.14 7.59 7.93
N TRP A 86 -4.85 6.95 7.01
CA TRP A 86 -4.53 7.05 5.59
C TRP A 86 -4.69 8.50 5.11
N ALA A 87 -3.62 9.06 4.54
CA ALA A 87 -3.54 10.44 4.10
C ALA A 87 -4.61 10.80 3.05
N GLY A 88 -4.93 9.90 2.12
CA GLY A 88 -5.99 10.11 1.13
C GLY A 88 -7.43 10.23 1.68
N TYR A 89 -7.67 10.04 2.99
CA TYR A 89 -8.96 10.43 3.59
C TYR A 89 -9.09 11.95 3.74
N SER A 90 -7.97 12.65 3.93
CA SER A 90 -7.92 14.11 4.11
C SER A 90 -7.30 14.83 2.90
N ASP A 91 -6.28 14.25 2.27
CA ASP A 91 -5.54 14.81 1.14
C ASP A 91 -6.14 14.36 -0.19
N LYS A 92 -7.21 15.04 -0.60
CA LYS A 92 -7.87 14.75 -1.88
C LYS A 92 -7.05 15.20 -3.09
N GLN A 93 -6.12 16.16 -2.95
CA GLN A 93 -5.33 16.63 -4.09
C GLN A 93 -4.35 15.56 -4.58
N ASN A 94 -3.74 14.82 -3.67
CA ASN A 94 -2.73 13.81 -4.04
C ASN A 94 -3.32 12.41 -4.24
N TYR A 95 -4.52 12.13 -3.71
CA TYR A 95 -5.12 10.78 -3.73
C TYR A 95 -6.46 10.67 -4.47
N SER A 96 -7.04 11.75 -5.01
CA SER A 96 -8.17 11.59 -5.93
C SER A 96 -7.67 11.23 -7.32
N ILE A 97 -8.05 10.05 -7.79
CA ILE A 97 -7.91 9.67 -9.19
C ILE A 97 -9.20 10.18 -9.88
N GLU A 98 -9.07 11.17 -10.77
CA GLU A 98 -10.15 11.56 -11.69
C GLU A 98 -10.44 10.44 -12.70
#